data_AF-A0A9D2N906-F1
#
_entry.id   AF-A0A9D2N906-F1
#
_cell.length_a   1.000
_cell.length_b   1.000
_cell.length_c   1.000
_cell.angle_alpha   90.00
_cell.angle_beta   90.00
_cell.angle_gamma   90.00
#
_symmetry.space_group_name_H-M   'P 1'
#
loop_
_entity.id
_entity.type
_entity.pdbx_description
1 polymer ?
#
loop_
_entity_poly.entity_id
_entity_poly.type
_entity_poly.pdbx_seq_one_letter_code
_entity_poly.pdbx_strand_id
1 'polypeptide(L)'
;MKGYQIKISVQWTDPEVWRRVWIPSRLTFRDLHLVIQMLFGWKNEYIYEFYLEDSECVLTGNPYGKGNRSGGRMAPEKLLADDFLRKEKHIWYLYDYGETWEHLIEIEKTVEMDRRCPQVLDGEGPNMDEKYGSVLEFELKREEAPSFRAEEVNEWFRSNMEIPIRKREILFRVAGGKRHWETDDRMKDLLQEMREEGGGPRWETIRKERAEDVPRTLAESYAGRSREELCEIARHCRFRGYSKLRKRELESWLQDRLLEEDVMFRLMKKSSAGELELFDRAVRDGCVEVPDESRQPYDFLWKYCVLDSAGCLAVPENVRMAYEKLNDSGRRRTLQEAWKIRTFCQGAVYLYGMISVKELKELWKQYEGNMPDDLLLKEVLQEWKDSRGTILFDGKQIMDEWLEETEDRQKLEKEREGIERYLPESMDEFLRYGREGRQEPDAQTERALRFFCGKLSSGKDGTELFYDIREQVRIQGASGNMTELLRSLPVTVPRGKPEYEWLVYVRETAENTRSWHTNGFTLRELGKHVSGERKASEAGNLRILPEGKKIYPNDPCPCGSGRKYKHCCGRKQ
;
A
#
# COMPACT_ATOMS: atom_id res chain seq x y z
N MET A 1 -11.01 11.60 37.61
CA MET A 1 -10.87 10.38 36.74
C MET A 1 -9.43 10.29 36.25
N LYS A 2 -8.86 9.08 36.16
CA LYS A 2 -7.43 8.95 35.82
C LYS A 2 -7.13 9.35 34.37
N GLY A 3 -6.01 10.06 34.20
CA GLY A 3 -5.40 10.42 32.93
C GLY A 3 -3.87 10.45 33.03
N TYR A 4 -3.23 10.89 31.94
CA TYR A 4 -1.79 11.05 31.85
C TYR A 4 -1.47 12.48 31.42
N GLN A 5 -0.42 13.05 32.00
CA GLN A 5 0.26 14.22 31.48
C GLN A 5 1.39 13.74 30.58
N ILE A 6 1.37 14.17 29.33
CA ILE A 6 2.41 13.86 28.34
C ILE A 6 3.01 15.15 27.79
N LYS A 7 4.32 15.14 27.52
CA LYS A 7 4.99 16.14 26.69
C LYS A 7 5.20 15.53 25.30
N ILE A 8 4.84 16.27 24.26
CA ILE A 8 5.05 15.87 22.87
C ILE A 8 5.97 16.90 22.25
N SER A 9 7.19 16.49 21.90
CA SER A 9 8.22 17.35 21.31
C SER A 9 8.50 16.94 19.87
N VAL A 10 8.44 17.90 18.96
CA VAL A 10 8.85 17.71 17.57
C VAL A 10 10.36 17.62 17.54
N GLN A 11 10.89 16.52 17.03
CA GLN A 11 12.32 16.37 16.89
C GLN A 11 12.86 17.28 15.79
N TRP A 12 14.14 17.63 15.89
CA TRP A 12 14.84 18.39 14.86
C TRP A 12 14.41 19.87 14.74
N THR A 13 13.72 20.41 15.76
CA THR A 13 13.31 21.81 15.83
C THR A 13 14.18 22.63 16.80
N ASP A 14 14.53 23.87 16.47
CA ASP A 14 15.21 24.79 17.40
C ASP A 14 14.84 26.27 17.17
N PRO A 15 14.21 26.99 18.12
CA PRO A 15 13.79 26.53 19.44
C PRO A 15 12.86 25.31 19.41
N GLU A 16 12.86 24.52 20.49
CA GLU A 16 12.05 23.30 20.60
C GLU A 16 10.56 23.60 20.39
N VAL A 17 9.90 22.92 19.44
CA VAL A 17 8.44 22.93 19.32
C VAL A 17 7.88 21.79 20.14
N TRP A 18 7.09 22.12 21.16
CA TRP A 18 6.52 21.10 22.04
C TRP A 18 5.16 21.48 22.59
N ARG A 19 4.40 20.48 23.04
CA ARG A 19 3.06 20.63 23.64
C ARG A 19 2.97 19.74 24.87
N ARG A 20 2.43 20.25 25.97
CA ARG A 20 2.12 19.47 27.17
C ARG A 20 0.62 19.38 27.34
N VAL A 21 0.12 18.16 27.42
CA VAL A 21 -1.31 17.88 27.36
C VAL A 21 -1.70 16.82 28.40
N TRP A 22 -2.85 16.98 29.01
CA TRP A 22 -3.54 15.92 29.73
C TRP A 22 -4.39 15.10 28.78
N ILE A 23 -4.27 13.78 28.85
CA ILE A 23 -5.05 12.84 28.04
C ILE A 23 -5.81 11.84 28.93
N PRO A 24 -7.08 11.52 28.61
CA PRO A 24 -7.87 10.55 29.38
C PRO A 24 -7.31 9.13 29.36
N SER A 25 -7.30 8.41 30.48
CA SER A 25 -7.01 6.98 30.44
C SER A 25 -8.04 6.20 29.61
N ARG A 26 -7.59 5.10 29.00
CA ARG A 26 -8.38 4.22 28.09
C ARG A 26 -8.79 4.88 26.77
N LEU A 27 -8.00 5.81 26.28
CA LEU A 27 -8.00 6.24 24.87
C LEU A 27 -7.27 5.20 23.99
N THR A 28 -7.58 5.13 22.70
CA THR A 28 -6.86 4.30 21.74
C THR A 28 -5.67 5.04 21.12
N PHE A 29 -4.71 4.34 20.51
CA PHE A 29 -3.64 5.02 19.77
C PHE A 29 -4.16 5.86 18.60
N ARG A 30 -5.31 5.49 18.01
CA ARG A 30 -6.01 6.37 17.05
C ARG A 30 -6.51 7.66 17.71
N ASP A 31 -7.10 7.57 18.90
CA ASP A 31 -7.51 8.79 19.62
C ASP A 31 -6.28 9.66 19.92
N LEU A 32 -5.17 9.05 20.36
CA LEU A 32 -3.91 9.77 20.63
C LEU A 32 -3.39 10.48 19.38
N HIS A 33 -3.41 9.80 18.24
CA HIS A 33 -3.04 10.38 16.96
C HIS A 33 -3.91 11.61 16.63
N LEU A 34 -5.24 11.53 16.79
CA LEU A 34 -6.11 12.69 16.56
C LEU A 34 -5.85 13.85 17.55
N VAL A 35 -5.41 13.56 18.77
CA VAL A 35 -4.94 14.60 19.70
C VAL A 35 -3.71 15.29 19.12
N ILE A 36 -2.72 14.53 18.64
CA ILE A 36 -1.48 15.07 18.06
C ILE A 36 -1.80 15.94 16.84
N GLN A 37 -2.67 15.47 15.94
CA GLN A 37 -3.10 16.25 14.76
C GLN A 37 -3.60 17.64 15.15
N MET A 38 -4.48 17.71 16.14
CA MET A 38 -5.03 18.98 16.62
C MET A 38 -4.00 19.86 17.34
N LEU A 39 -3.04 19.27 18.04
CA LEU A 39 -2.00 20.01 18.78
C LEU A 39 -1.03 20.77 17.88
N PHE A 40 -0.77 20.24 16.68
CA PHE A 40 0.21 20.80 15.73
C PHE A 40 -0.44 21.44 14.49
N GLY A 41 -1.78 21.42 14.39
CA GLY A 41 -2.53 22.09 13.33
C GLY A 41 -2.60 21.30 12.02
N TRP A 42 -2.51 19.98 12.10
CA TRP A 42 -2.56 19.07 10.96
C TRP A 42 -3.99 18.62 10.65
N LYS A 43 -4.23 18.14 9.41
CA LYS A 43 -5.54 17.81 8.87
C LYS A 43 -5.74 16.33 8.63
N ASN A 44 -4.82 15.49 9.14
CA ASN A 44 -4.96 14.04 9.12
C ASN A 44 -4.99 13.48 7.68
N GLU A 45 -4.11 13.98 6.82
CA GLU A 45 -4.01 13.64 5.40
C GLU A 45 -3.04 12.48 5.10
N TYR A 46 -2.20 12.06 6.04
CA TYR A 46 -1.13 11.06 5.78
C TYR A 46 -1.08 9.88 6.77
N ILE A 47 -0.39 8.81 6.38
CA ILE A 47 -0.16 7.62 7.22
C ILE A 47 0.69 7.99 8.44
N TYR A 48 0.44 7.34 9.58
CA TYR A 48 1.18 7.55 10.83
C TYR A 48 1.66 6.24 11.45
N GLU A 49 2.71 6.31 12.27
CA GLU A 49 3.25 5.18 13.02
C GLU A 49 3.51 5.57 14.48
N PHE A 50 3.25 4.65 15.41
CA PHE A 50 3.79 4.71 16.76
C PHE A 50 4.83 3.61 16.93
N TYR A 51 6.01 3.98 17.42
CA TYR A 51 7.02 3.04 17.86
C TYR A 51 7.18 3.11 19.38
N LEU A 52 6.91 1.99 20.04
CA LEU A 52 6.99 1.80 21.48
C LEU A 52 8.32 1.11 21.76
N GLU A 53 9.26 1.86 22.31
CA GLU A 53 10.66 1.46 22.42
C GLU A 53 10.85 0.33 23.42
N ASP A 54 10.26 0.43 24.61
CA ASP A 54 10.41 -0.58 25.68
C ASP A 54 9.67 -1.89 25.33
N SER A 55 8.58 -1.79 24.55
CA SER A 55 7.80 -2.95 24.08
C SER A 55 8.25 -3.51 22.73
N GLU A 56 9.23 -2.88 22.07
CA GLU A 56 9.67 -3.17 20.68
C GLU A 56 8.47 -3.34 19.73
N CYS A 57 7.53 -2.41 19.78
CA CYS A 57 6.26 -2.52 19.09
C CYS A 57 6.03 -1.39 18.09
N VAL A 58 5.54 -1.74 16.91
CA VAL A 58 5.16 -0.80 15.86
C VAL A 58 3.64 -0.84 15.61
N LEU A 59 3.00 0.33 15.62
CA LEU A 59 1.58 0.52 15.32
C LEU A 59 1.42 1.47 14.12
N THR A 60 0.92 1.00 12.99
CA THR A 60 0.72 1.84 11.80
C THR A 60 -0.75 2.12 11.55
N GLY A 61 -1.13 3.38 11.35
CA GLY A 61 -2.49 3.81 11.04
C GLY A 61 -2.56 4.62 9.76
N ASN A 62 -3.74 4.58 9.11
CA ASN A 62 -4.00 5.28 7.86
C ASN A 62 -5.31 6.08 7.98
N PRO A 63 -5.30 7.41 7.76
CA PRO A 63 -6.48 8.26 7.87
C PRO A 63 -7.60 7.94 6.88
N TYR A 64 -7.28 7.42 5.70
CA TYR A 64 -8.25 7.04 4.66
C TYR A 64 -8.78 5.61 4.82
N GLY A 65 -8.37 4.93 5.90
CA GLY A 65 -8.74 3.55 6.22
C GLY A 65 -7.74 2.51 5.73
N LYS A 66 -7.61 1.45 6.55
CA LYS A 66 -6.67 0.32 6.48
C LYS A 66 -5.18 0.71 6.58
N GLY A 67 -4.61 0.56 7.77
CA GLY A 67 -3.15 0.52 7.97
C GLY A 67 -2.56 -0.72 7.29
N ASN A 68 -1.37 -0.56 6.69
CA ASN A 68 -0.60 -1.62 6.04
C ASN A 68 -0.41 -2.81 6.99
N ARG A 69 -0.97 -3.99 6.63
CA ARG A 69 -0.83 -5.23 7.41
C ARG A 69 0.31 -6.13 6.94
N SER A 70 1.04 -5.74 5.90
CA SER A 70 2.30 -6.37 5.50
C SER A 70 3.39 -5.97 6.51
N GLY A 71 3.73 -6.89 7.43
CA GLY A 71 4.90 -6.72 8.32
C GLY A 71 4.68 -6.84 9.84
N GLY A 72 3.60 -7.45 10.33
CA GLY A 72 3.43 -7.71 11.77
C GLY A 72 3.01 -6.50 12.63
N ARG A 73 2.54 -5.42 12.00
CA ARG A 73 2.16 -4.15 12.65
C ARG A 73 0.71 -4.18 13.14
N MET A 74 0.43 -3.65 14.33
CA MET A 74 -0.90 -3.68 14.96
C MET A 74 -1.75 -2.44 14.65
N ALA A 75 -3.08 -2.60 14.69
CA ALA A 75 -4.05 -1.55 14.36
C ALA A 75 -4.26 -0.54 15.52
N PRO A 76 -3.91 0.76 15.37
CA PRO A 76 -4.04 1.78 16.41
C PRO A 76 -5.46 2.01 16.93
N GLU A 77 -6.50 1.65 16.17
CA GLU A 77 -7.91 1.86 16.51
C GLU A 77 -8.43 0.87 17.55
N LYS A 78 -7.77 -0.28 17.69
CA LYS A 78 -8.20 -1.39 18.57
C LYS A 78 -7.39 -1.47 19.86
N LEU A 79 -6.29 -0.73 19.96
CA LEU A 79 -5.34 -0.83 21.06
C LEU A 79 -5.46 0.36 22.01
N LEU A 80 -5.67 0.10 23.30
CA LEU A 80 -5.72 1.14 24.32
C LEU A 80 -4.29 1.60 24.66
N ALA A 81 -4.03 2.90 24.57
CA ALA A 81 -2.74 3.47 24.94
C ALA A 81 -2.42 3.25 26.43
N ASP A 82 -3.44 3.16 27.30
CA ASP A 82 -3.28 2.93 28.76
C ASP A 82 -2.52 1.64 29.10
N ASP A 83 -2.56 0.62 28.24
CA ASP A 83 -1.86 -0.65 28.48
C ASP A 83 -0.34 -0.53 28.27
N PHE A 84 0.10 0.56 27.59
CA PHE A 84 1.49 0.84 27.22
C PHE A 84 2.04 2.07 27.93
N LEU A 85 1.27 3.16 28.04
CA LEU A 85 1.68 4.41 28.72
C LEU A 85 2.09 4.23 30.20
N ARG A 86 1.73 3.10 30.83
CA ARG A 86 2.18 2.75 32.20
C ARG A 86 3.56 2.11 32.24
N LYS A 87 4.03 1.58 31.11
CA LYS A 87 5.24 0.76 30.98
C LYS A 87 6.32 1.48 30.19
N GLU A 88 5.94 2.15 29.11
CA GLU A 88 6.82 2.95 28.27
C GLU A 88 7.24 4.23 29.00
N LYS A 89 8.52 4.59 28.90
CA LYS A 89 8.99 5.94 29.24
C LYS A 89 8.83 6.92 28.09
N HIS A 90 9.06 6.42 26.87
CA HIS A 90 9.11 7.19 25.64
C HIS A 90 8.33 6.45 24.55
N ILE A 91 7.56 7.19 23.75
CA ILE A 91 6.89 6.68 22.56
C ILE A 91 7.24 7.58 21.39
N TRP A 92 7.71 7.00 20.30
CA TRP A 92 7.94 7.70 19.06
C TRP A 92 6.65 7.74 18.24
N TYR A 93 6.30 8.90 17.72
CA TYR A 93 5.18 9.08 16.81
C TYR A 93 5.69 9.70 15.51
N LEU A 94 5.38 9.06 14.40
CA LEU A 94 5.76 9.46 13.06
C LEU A 94 4.51 9.77 12.27
N TYR A 95 4.57 10.83 11.48
CA TYR A 95 3.50 11.26 10.61
C TYR A 95 4.06 11.62 9.24
N ASP A 96 3.37 11.16 8.19
CA ASP A 96 3.77 11.28 6.79
C ASP A 96 5.07 10.52 6.45
N TYR A 97 4.94 9.34 5.83
CA TYR A 97 6.10 8.52 5.41
C TYR A 97 6.90 9.15 4.26
N GLY A 98 6.38 10.19 3.60
CA GLY A 98 7.08 10.93 2.57
C GLY A 98 8.09 11.91 3.14
N GLU A 99 7.69 12.63 4.19
CA GLU A 99 8.43 13.79 4.75
C GLU A 99 8.96 13.54 6.19
N THR A 100 8.46 12.48 6.83
CA THR A 100 8.83 11.89 8.13
C THR A 100 8.89 12.89 9.29
N TRP A 101 7.71 13.32 9.76
CA TRP A 101 7.59 14.16 10.96
C TRP A 101 7.72 13.33 12.25
N GLU A 102 8.84 13.50 12.94
CA GLU A 102 9.14 12.75 14.15
C GLU A 102 8.76 13.50 15.43
N HIS A 103 8.01 12.83 16.28
CA HIS A 103 7.59 13.33 17.59
C HIS A 103 8.03 12.35 18.67
N LEU A 104 8.60 12.88 19.74
CA LEU A 104 8.85 12.13 20.96
C LEU A 104 7.73 12.44 21.96
N ILE A 105 7.05 11.41 22.44
CA ILE A 105 6.02 11.49 23.46
C ILE A 105 6.62 10.97 24.77
N GLU A 106 6.76 11.87 25.74
CA GLU A 106 7.26 11.58 27.07
C GLU A 106 6.10 11.50 28.06
N ILE A 107 6.00 10.40 28.80
CA ILE A 107 4.98 10.23 29.83
C ILE A 107 5.51 10.83 31.14
N GLU A 108 5.04 12.04 31.50
CA GLU A 108 5.57 12.76 32.66
C GLU A 108 4.97 12.23 33.98
N LYS A 109 3.63 12.08 34.06
CA LYS A 109 2.95 11.60 35.28
C LYS A 109 1.50 11.20 35.04
N THR A 110 0.93 10.46 35.99
CA THR A 110 -0.52 10.24 36.07
C THR A 110 -1.21 11.41 36.76
N VAL A 111 -2.43 11.74 36.32
CA VAL A 111 -3.22 12.87 36.82
C VAL A 111 -4.68 12.48 37.06
N GLU A 112 -5.37 13.25 37.88
CA GLU A 112 -6.83 13.22 37.99
C GLU A 112 -7.41 14.37 37.18
N MET A 113 -8.31 14.04 36.27
CA MET A 113 -9.00 14.98 35.39
C MET A 113 -10.48 15.07 35.77
N ASP A 114 -11.11 16.20 35.46
CA ASP A 114 -12.55 16.40 35.71
C ASP A 114 -13.41 15.91 34.55
N ARG A 115 -12.87 15.92 33.31
CA ARG A 115 -13.59 15.51 32.09
C ARG A 115 -12.76 14.52 31.25
N ARG A 116 -13.43 13.62 30.53
CA ARG A 116 -12.81 12.69 29.57
C ARG A 116 -12.48 13.36 28.22
N CYS A 117 -11.90 14.55 28.23
CA CYS A 117 -11.39 15.23 27.03
C CYS A 117 -9.93 15.62 27.23
N PRO A 118 -9.12 15.69 26.15
CA PRO A 118 -7.77 16.21 26.24
C PRO A 118 -7.75 17.68 26.70
N GLN A 119 -6.67 18.10 27.37
CA GLN A 119 -6.49 19.48 27.81
C GLN A 119 -5.03 19.89 27.68
N VAL A 120 -4.76 20.88 26.82
CA VAL A 120 -3.46 21.56 26.72
C VAL A 120 -3.20 22.32 28.02
N LEU A 121 -2.03 22.10 28.59
CA LEU A 121 -1.54 22.81 29.78
C LEU A 121 -0.55 23.91 29.41
N ASP A 122 0.29 23.61 28.43
CA ASP A 122 1.43 24.43 28.05
C ASP A 122 1.95 24.01 26.67
N GLY A 123 2.75 24.86 26.05
CA GLY A 123 3.39 24.55 24.77
C GLY A 123 4.16 25.72 24.19
N GLU A 124 5.16 25.42 23.38
CA GLU A 124 6.06 26.40 22.80
C GLU A 124 6.29 26.13 21.31
N GLY A 125 6.54 27.19 20.55
CA GLY A 125 6.70 27.12 19.10
C GLY A 125 5.37 27.16 18.34
N PRO A 126 5.40 27.55 17.05
CA PRO A 126 4.20 27.69 16.23
C PRO A 126 3.58 26.33 15.84
N ASN A 127 2.43 26.35 15.19
CA ASN A 127 1.84 25.19 14.52
C ASN A 127 2.62 24.85 13.25
N MET A 128 2.64 23.57 12.89
CA MET A 128 3.46 23.06 11.80
C MET A 128 2.59 22.65 10.60
N ASP A 129 1.64 23.51 10.22
CA ASP A 129 0.70 23.36 9.09
C ASP A 129 1.23 22.42 7.99
N GLU A 130 0.44 21.42 7.57
CA GLU A 130 0.85 20.36 6.62
C GLU A 130 1.33 20.87 5.25
N LYS A 131 1.20 22.17 4.97
CA LYS A 131 1.83 22.83 3.83
C LYS A 131 3.37 22.75 3.86
N TYR A 132 3.97 22.56 5.03
CA TYR A 132 5.41 22.34 5.16
C TYR A 132 5.70 20.87 4.85
N GLY A 133 6.56 20.62 3.87
CA GLY A 133 6.95 19.29 3.43
C GLY A 133 8.13 18.71 4.19
N SER A 134 8.61 19.28 5.30
CA SER A 134 9.59 18.65 6.22
C SER A 134 9.86 19.54 7.42
N VAL A 135 10.44 18.98 8.49
CA VAL A 135 10.94 19.79 9.63
C VAL A 135 11.90 20.89 9.16
N LEU A 136 12.74 20.57 8.18
CA LEU A 136 13.68 21.52 7.59
C LEU A 136 12.96 22.68 6.89
N GLU A 137 11.93 22.41 6.10
CA GLU A 137 11.14 23.47 5.46
C GLU A 137 10.40 24.32 6.50
N PHE A 138 9.87 23.69 7.54
CA PHE A 138 9.22 24.39 8.65
C PHE A 138 10.19 25.32 9.38
N GLU A 139 11.41 24.90 9.72
CA GLU A 139 12.39 25.75 10.40
C GLU A 139 12.72 27.01 9.60
N LEU A 140 12.76 26.91 8.28
CA LEU A 140 13.13 28.03 7.40
C LEU A 140 12.01 29.03 7.18
N LYS A 141 10.77 28.56 7.25
CA LYS A 141 9.57 29.37 7.11
C LYS A 141 8.86 29.53 8.46
N ARG A 142 9.57 29.29 9.56
CA ARG A 142 8.98 29.26 10.91
C ARG A 142 8.32 30.58 11.27
N GLU A 143 8.92 31.70 10.87
CA GLU A 143 8.35 33.03 11.13
C GLU A 143 7.00 33.25 10.44
N GLU A 144 6.74 32.50 9.36
CA GLU A 144 5.46 32.49 8.64
C GLU A 144 4.46 31.46 9.19
N ALA A 145 4.89 30.63 10.14
CA ALA A 145 4.08 29.55 10.68
C ALA A 145 2.98 30.09 11.62
N PRO A 146 1.74 29.56 11.53
CA PRO A 146 0.65 30.03 12.37
C PRO A 146 0.98 29.85 13.86
N SER A 147 0.68 30.86 14.68
CA SER A 147 0.90 30.74 16.12
C SER A 147 0.01 29.65 16.74
N PHE A 148 0.56 28.88 17.68
CA PHE A 148 -0.22 27.94 18.48
C PHE A 148 -1.09 28.70 19.49
N ARG A 149 -2.35 28.28 19.63
CA ARG A 149 -3.34 28.90 20.55
C ARG A 149 -3.98 27.82 21.42
N ALA A 150 -3.45 27.68 22.64
CA ALA A 150 -3.86 26.61 23.57
C ALA A 150 -5.36 26.69 23.94
N GLU A 151 -5.90 27.90 24.10
CA GLU A 151 -7.31 28.12 24.44
C GLU A 151 -8.24 27.62 23.34
N GLU A 152 -7.96 27.94 22.08
CA GLU A 152 -8.76 27.51 20.92
C GLU A 152 -8.77 25.99 20.77
N VAL A 153 -7.59 25.36 20.94
CA VAL A 153 -7.47 23.89 20.91
C VAL A 153 -8.25 23.26 22.07
N ASN A 154 -8.18 23.85 23.27
CA ASN A 154 -8.94 23.38 24.43
C ASN A 154 -10.46 23.54 24.26
N GLU A 155 -10.93 24.60 23.61
CA GLU A 155 -12.34 24.78 23.25
C GLU A 155 -12.80 23.72 22.25
N TRP A 156 -11.97 23.44 21.25
CA TRP A 156 -12.24 22.39 20.27
C TRP A 156 -12.31 21.02 20.93
N PHE A 157 -11.36 20.65 21.81
CA PHE A 157 -11.40 19.39 22.54
C PHE A 157 -12.64 19.25 23.41
N ARG A 158 -13.03 20.31 24.13
CA ARG A 158 -14.26 20.32 24.95
C ARG A 158 -15.54 20.12 24.12
N SER A 159 -15.53 20.53 22.86
CA SER A 159 -16.72 20.50 22.00
C SER A 159 -16.80 19.24 21.13
N ASN A 160 -15.65 18.68 20.73
CA ASN A 160 -15.58 17.66 19.67
C ASN A 160 -14.94 16.34 20.12
N MET A 161 -14.23 16.30 21.25
CA MET A 161 -13.39 15.15 21.61
C MET A 161 -13.65 14.62 23.02
N GLU A 162 -14.88 14.15 23.25
CA GLU A 162 -15.22 13.42 24.47
C GLU A 162 -14.94 11.91 24.30
N ILE A 163 -13.91 11.43 24.99
CA ILE A 163 -13.39 10.06 24.84
C ILE A 163 -14.25 9.09 25.65
N PRO A 164 -14.88 8.07 25.02
CA PRO A 164 -15.70 7.11 25.74
C PRO A 164 -14.87 6.20 26.66
N ILE A 165 -15.50 5.62 27.69
CA ILE A 165 -14.88 4.57 28.49
C ILE A 165 -14.94 3.26 27.72
N ARG A 166 -13.80 2.80 27.19
CA ARG A 166 -13.71 1.48 26.53
C ARG A 166 -13.38 0.38 27.56
N LYS A 167 -13.96 -0.81 27.38
CA LYS A 167 -13.62 -2.00 28.19
C LYS A 167 -12.24 -2.51 27.76
N ARG A 168 -11.44 -3.01 28.71
CA ARG A 168 -10.20 -3.73 28.38
C ARG A 168 -10.57 -5.05 27.72
N GLU A 169 -10.35 -5.18 26.42
CA GLU A 169 -10.30 -6.47 25.76
C GLU A 169 -8.86 -6.99 25.84
N ILE A 170 -8.68 -8.24 26.27
CA ILE A 170 -7.35 -8.81 26.45
C ILE A 170 -6.77 -9.14 25.07
N LEU A 171 -5.95 -8.24 24.52
CA LEU A 171 -5.14 -8.50 23.33
C LEU A 171 -3.81 -9.14 23.76
N PHE A 172 -3.66 -10.45 23.52
CA PHE A 172 -2.39 -11.15 23.76
C PHE A 172 -1.49 -11.11 22.51
N ARG A 173 -0.20 -10.85 22.77
CA ARG A 173 0.98 -10.87 21.87
C ARG A 173 1.15 -9.68 20.92
N VAL A 174 1.95 -8.73 21.40
CA VAL A 174 2.74 -7.78 20.60
C VAL A 174 3.72 -8.60 19.74
N ALA A 175 3.67 -8.46 18.41
CA ALA A 175 4.75 -8.95 17.56
C ALA A 175 5.90 -7.94 17.64
N GLY A 176 7.11 -8.43 17.95
CA GLY A 176 8.30 -7.58 17.99
C GLY A 176 8.62 -7.01 16.61
N GLY A 177 8.95 -5.72 16.56
CA GLY A 177 9.41 -5.01 15.37
C GLY A 177 10.59 -4.11 15.75
N LYS A 178 11.63 -4.11 14.91
CA LYS A 178 12.73 -3.14 15.05
C LYS A 178 12.28 -1.77 14.53
N ARG A 179 12.79 -0.71 15.15
CA ARG A 179 12.75 0.65 14.59
C ARG A 179 13.29 0.60 13.15
N HIS A 180 12.51 1.03 12.16
CA HIS A 180 12.86 0.89 10.73
C HIS A 180 13.70 2.06 10.20
N TRP A 181 14.09 3.00 11.07
CA TRP A 181 14.90 4.17 10.76
C TRP A 181 15.90 4.37 11.90
N GLU A 182 17.17 4.08 11.64
CA GLU A 182 18.25 4.75 12.36
C GLU A 182 18.26 6.18 11.83
N THR A 183 17.76 7.14 12.62
CA THR A 183 18.03 8.56 12.36
C THR A 183 19.51 8.82 12.56
N ASP A 184 20.24 8.69 11.46
CA ASP A 184 21.18 9.66 10.90
C ASP A 184 21.70 10.72 11.89
N ASP A 185 22.86 10.44 12.50
CA ASP A 185 23.70 11.47 13.16
C ASP A 185 23.94 12.68 12.22
N ARG A 186 23.85 12.45 10.90
CA ARG A 186 23.93 13.45 9.84
C ARG A 186 22.89 14.57 9.94
N MET A 187 21.67 14.32 10.43
CA MET A 187 20.67 15.40 10.56
C MET A 187 20.98 16.36 11.72
N LYS A 188 21.62 15.86 12.80
CA LYS A 188 22.17 16.74 13.84
C LYS A 188 23.30 17.58 13.30
N ASP A 189 24.21 16.95 12.56
CA ASP A 189 25.34 17.63 11.95
C ASP A 189 24.86 18.72 10.96
N LEU A 190 23.89 18.40 10.09
CA LEU A 190 23.28 19.35 9.14
C LEU A 190 22.62 20.55 9.83
N LEU A 191 21.87 20.32 10.91
CA LEU A 191 21.22 21.41 11.67
C LEU A 191 22.21 22.24 12.47
N GLN A 192 23.35 21.68 12.87
CA GLN A 192 24.42 22.38 13.57
C GLN A 192 25.27 23.20 12.59
N GLU A 193 25.61 22.64 11.43
CA GLU A 193 26.30 23.35 10.34
C GLU A 193 25.47 24.54 9.83
N MET A 194 24.13 24.40 9.73
CA MET A 194 23.23 25.50 9.39
C MET A 194 23.23 26.65 10.41
N ARG A 195 23.52 26.39 11.69
CA ARG A 195 23.58 27.41 12.76
C ARG A 195 24.92 28.14 12.78
N GLU A 196 26.00 27.44 12.45
CA GLU A 196 27.36 27.97 12.46
C GLU A 196 27.63 28.91 11.26
N GLU A 197 26.93 28.74 10.14
CA GLU A 197 27.20 29.50 8.92
C GLU A 197 26.40 30.81 8.77
N GLY A 198 25.38 31.08 9.61
CA GLY A 198 24.67 32.37 9.66
C GLY A 198 24.06 32.87 8.32
N GLY A 199 23.98 32.01 7.32
CA GLY A 199 23.47 32.25 5.97
C GLY A 199 22.36 31.27 5.65
N GLY A 200 21.49 31.63 4.69
CA GLY A 200 20.31 30.86 4.30
C GLY A 200 20.54 29.36 4.03
N PRO A 201 19.46 28.58 3.90
CA PRO A 201 19.48 27.13 4.05
C PRO A 201 20.56 26.42 3.23
N ARG A 202 21.34 25.56 3.88
CA ARG A 202 22.27 24.66 3.20
C ARG A 202 21.59 23.77 2.17
N TRP A 203 20.27 23.56 2.19
CA TRP A 203 19.60 22.89 1.06
C TRP A 203 19.44 23.78 -0.17
N GLU A 204 19.42 25.11 -0.10
CA GLU A 204 19.58 25.91 -1.32
C GLU A 204 20.98 25.71 -1.87
N THR A 205 21.97 25.51 -1.00
CA THR A 205 23.34 25.15 -1.35
C THR A 205 23.46 23.71 -1.83
N ILE A 206 22.83 22.69 -1.21
CA ILE A 206 22.79 21.28 -1.64
C ILE A 206 21.91 21.13 -2.87
N ARG A 207 20.83 21.89 -3.02
CA ARG A 207 20.00 21.96 -4.23
C ARG A 207 20.76 22.68 -5.33
N LYS A 208 21.61 23.67 -5.04
CA LYS A 208 22.55 24.27 -6.01
C LYS A 208 23.72 23.33 -6.36
N GLU A 209 24.32 22.67 -5.37
CA GLU A 209 25.44 21.72 -5.50
C GLU A 209 25.00 20.39 -6.14
N ARG A 210 23.78 19.90 -5.88
CA ARG A 210 23.17 18.74 -6.56
C ARG A 210 22.52 19.12 -7.89
N ALA A 211 22.02 20.34 -8.08
CA ALA A 211 21.61 20.81 -9.41
C ALA A 211 22.78 20.94 -10.39
N GLU A 212 24.03 20.98 -9.90
CA GLU A 212 25.21 20.84 -10.74
C GLU A 212 25.44 19.40 -11.25
N ASP A 213 24.90 18.39 -10.55
CA ASP A 213 25.05 16.96 -10.87
C ASP A 213 23.85 16.38 -11.65
N VAL A 214 22.67 17.01 -11.56
CA VAL A 214 21.49 16.62 -12.34
C VAL A 214 21.62 17.15 -13.78
N PRO A 215 21.53 16.28 -14.80
CA PRO A 215 21.55 16.69 -16.21
C PRO A 215 20.49 17.76 -16.51
N ARG A 216 20.88 18.82 -17.22
CA ARG A 216 19.93 19.87 -17.65
C ARG A 216 18.99 19.34 -18.72
N THR A 217 19.46 18.37 -19.50
CA THR A 217 18.69 17.80 -20.60
C THR A 217 18.53 16.29 -20.46
N LEU A 218 17.40 15.79 -20.92
CA LEU A 218 17.19 14.36 -21.02
C LEU A 218 18.24 13.66 -21.92
N ALA A 219 18.75 14.32 -22.96
CA ALA A 219 19.84 13.79 -23.78
C ALA A 219 21.14 13.61 -22.98
N GLU A 220 21.48 14.56 -22.10
CA GLU A 220 22.62 14.43 -21.17
C GLU A 220 22.43 13.25 -20.21
N SER A 221 21.20 13.02 -19.73
CA SER A 221 20.87 11.86 -18.89
C SER A 221 21.12 10.50 -19.56
N TYR A 222 21.11 10.48 -20.89
CA TYR A 222 21.31 9.28 -21.69
C TYR A 222 22.78 9.00 -22.02
N ALA A 223 23.69 9.93 -21.75
CA ALA A 223 25.11 9.78 -22.08
C ALA A 223 25.73 8.52 -21.46
N GLY A 224 25.31 8.15 -20.24
CA GLY A 224 25.73 6.94 -19.53
C GLY A 224 25.10 5.63 -20.02
N ARG A 225 24.00 5.70 -20.78
CA ARG A 225 23.27 4.51 -21.28
C ARG A 225 23.89 3.98 -22.57
N SER A 226 23.83 2.67 -22.79
CA SER A 226 24.21 2.03 -24.05
C SER A 226 23.25 2.40 -25.18
N ARG A 227 23.68 2.27 -26.43
CA ARG A 227 22.80 2.52 -27.59
C ARG A 227 21.61 1.55 -27.60
N GLU A 228 21.85 0.32 -27.15
CA GLU A 228 20.85 -0.73 -27.04
C GLU A 228 19.72 -0.34 -26.08
N GLU A 229 20.06 0.19 -24.89
CA GLU A 229 19.08 0.72 -23.92
C GLU A 229 18.25 1.87 -24.51
N LEU A 230 18.88 2.79 -25.24
CA LEU A 230 18.15 3.89 -25.90
C LEU A 230 17.21 3.39 -26.99
N CYS A 231 17.62 2.36 -27.73
CA CYS A 231 16.76 1.68 -28.70
C CYS A 231 15.59 0.96 -28.02
N GLU A 232 15.78 0.46 -26.79
CA GLU A 232 14.72 -0.14 -25.99
C GLU A 232 13.68 0.87 -25.54
N ILE A 233 14.10 2.05 -25.06
CA ILE A 233 13.18 3.15 -24.76
C ILE A 233 12.36 3.53 -26.00
N ALA A 234 13.02 3.69 -27.15
CA ALA A 234 12.35 4.03 -28.42
C ALA A 234 11.34 2.94 -28.83
N ARG A 235 11.67 1.67 -28.61
CA ARG A 235 10.78 0.52 -28.87
C ARG A 235 9.57 0.52 -27.95
N HIS A 236 9.76 0.74 -26.64
CA HIS A 236 8.67 0.81 -25.66
C HIS A 236 7.71 1.97 -25.99
N CYS A 237 8.25 3.08 -26.49
CA CYS A 237 7.45 4.22 -26.94
C CYS A 237 6.73 4.01 -28.29
N ARG A 238 7.03 2.89 -28.99
CA ARG A 238 6.59 2.53 -30.34
C ARG A 238 7.05 3.50 -31.43
N PHE A 239 8.20 4.11 -31.26
CA PHE A 239 8.77 4.97 -32.31
C PHE A 239 9.32 4.15 -33.49
N ARG A 240 9.50 4.81 -34.64
CA ARG A 240 10.08 4.22 -35.85
C ARG A 240 11.24 5.08 -36.34
N GLY A 241 12.14 4.50 -37.14
CA GLY A 241 13.23 5.24 -37.79
C GLY A 241 14.50 5.45 -36.95
N TYR A 242 14.55 4.96 -35.71
CA TYR A 242 15.69 5.16 -34.81
C TYR A 242 16.89 4.22 -35.05
N SER A 243 16.68 3.09 -35.74
CA SER A 243 17.68 2.01 -35.84
C SER A 243 18.97 2.40 -36.58
N LYS A 244 18.90 3.40 -37.48
CA LYS A 244 20.06 3.89 -38.25
C LYS A 244 20.83 5.00 -37.55
N LEU A 245 20.30 5.55 -36.46
CA LEU A 245 20.92 6.65 -35.74
C LEU A 245 22.14 6.17 -34.95
N ARG A 246 23.18 7.00 -34.94
CA ARG A 246 24.32 6.84 -34.05
C ARG A 246 23.92 7.22 -32.63
N LYS A 247 24.63 6.74 -31.60
CA LYS A 247 24.26 6.94 -30.18
C LYS A 247 23.93 8.41 -29.85
N ARG A 248 24.83 9.35 -30.15
CA ARG A 248 24.59 10.79 -29.89
C ARG A 248 23.40 11.37 -30.63
N GLU A 249 23.20 10.97 -31.89
CA GLU A 249 22.01 11.39 -32.67
C GLU A 249 20.73 10.81 -32.08
N LEU A 250 20.80 9.58 -31.57
CA LEU A 250 19.69 8.89 -30.92
C LEU A 250 19.33 9.54 -29.58
N GLU A 251 20.30 10.02 -28.79
CA GLU A 251 20.07 10.73 -27.53
C GLU A 251 19.23 11.99 -27.74
N SER A 252 19.68 12.90 -28.62
CA SER A 252 18.95 14.13 -28.95
C SER A 252 17.59 13.83 -29.58
N TRP A 253 17.54 12.89 -30.53
CA TRP A 253 16.29 12.53 -31.20
C TRP A 253 15.28 11.93 -30.23
N LEU A 254 15.71 11.07 -29.31
CA LEU A 254 14.82 10.44 -28.34
C LEU A 254 14.26 11.46 -27.35
N GLN A 255 15.10 12.38 -26.88
CA GLN A 255 14.65 13.52 -26.07
C GLN A 255 13.54 14.29 -26.79
N ASP A 256 13.78 14.74 -28.02
CA ASP A 256 12.82 15.58 -28.75
C ASP A 256 11.48 14.86 -28.89
N ARG A 257 11.51 13.57 -29.21
CA ARG A 257 10.30 12.73 -29.35
C ARG A 257 9.59 12.48 -28.01
N LEU A 258 10.32 12.31 -26.91
CA LEU A 258 9.73 12.09 -25.58
C LEU A 258 9.09 13.35 -25.02
N LEU A 259 9.67 14.52 -25.29
CA LEU A 259 9.17 15.81 -24.82
C LEU A 259 8.03 16.38 -25.68
N GLU A 260 7.61 15.70 -26.75
CA GLU A 260 6.37 16.02 -27.46
C GLU A 260 5.16 15.88 -26.52
N GLU A 261 4.30 16.90 -26.48
CA GLU A 261 3.14 16.97 -25.55
C GLU A 261 2.28 15.70 -25.60
N ASP A 262 1.94 15.24 -26.81
CA ASP A 262 1.10 14.06 -27.03
C ASP A 262 1.77 12.78 -26.55
N VAL A 263 3.10 12.69 -26.70
CA VAL A 263 3.88 11.52 -26.29
C VAL A 263 3.97 11.47 -24.77
N MET A 264 4.38 12.56 -24.14
CA MET A 264 4.55 12.62 -22.69
C MET A 264 3.21 12.39 -22.01
N PHE A 265 2.14 13.05 -22.45
CA PHE A 265 0.81 12.87 -21.87
C PHE A 265 0.28 11.43 -22.06
N ARG A 266 0.52 10.81 -23.22
CA ARG A 266 0.20 9.39 -23.44
C ARG A 266 0.96 8.47 -22.47
N LEU A 267 2.22 8.76 -22.17
CA LEU A 267 3.01 7.98 -21.21
C LEU A 267 2.56 8.24 -19.76
N MET A 268 2.19 9.47 -19.41
CA MET A 268 1.57 9.81 -18.11
C MET A 268 0.26 9.04 -17.92
N LYS A 269 -0.58 8.92 -18.96
CA LYS A 269 -1.81 8.10 -18.88
C LYS A 269 -1.49 6.65 -18.54
N LYS A 270 -0.38 6.11 -19.03
CA LYS A 270 0.06 4.72 -18.81
C LYS A 270 0.71 4.50 -17.45
N SER A 271 1.23 5.55 -16.82
CA SER A 271 1.82 5.46 -15.48
C SER A 271 0.75 5.05 -14.45
N SER A 272 1.21 4.65 -13.27
CA SER A 272 0.33 4.58 -12.10
C SER A 272 0.21 5.94 -11.42
N ALA A 273 -0.78 6.07 -10.51
CA ALA A 273 -0.93 7.27 -9.69
C ALA A 273 0.29 7.49 -8.78
N GLY A 274 0.77 6.42 -8.11
CA GLY A 274 1.94 6.49 -7.23
C GLY A 274 3.24 6.78 -7.99
N GLU A 275 3.37 6.25 -9.21
CA GLU A 275 4.51 6.57 -10.08
C GLU A 275 4.54 8.05 -10.47
N LEU A 276 3.39 8.65 -10.79
CA LEU A 276 3.34 10.08 -11.10
C LEU A 276 3.49 10.95 -9.84
N GLU A 277 3.05 10.47 -8.68
CA GLU A 277 3.25 11.14 -7.41
C GLU A 277 4.75 11.23 -7.04
N LEU A 278 5.52 10.16 -7.24
CA LEU A 278 6.97 10.20 -7.10
C LEU A 278 7.61 11.20 -8.08
N PHE A 279 7.12 11.27 -9.31
CA PHE A 279 7.56 12.26 -10.29
C PHE A 279 7.24 13.69 -9.86
N ASP A 280 6.02 13.94 -9.37
CA ASP A 280 5.56 15.24 -8.88
C ASP A 280 6.44 15.74 -7.73
N ARG A 281 6.75 14.86 -6.78
CA ARG A 281 7.68 15.15 -5.67
C ARG A 281 9.07 15.48 -6.20
N ALA A 282 9.61 14.71 -7.15
CA ALA A 282 10.91 14.98 -7.74
C ALA A 282 10.97 16.32 -8.50
N VAL A 283 9.87 16.73 -9.16
CA VAL A 283 9.75 18.05 -9.80
C VAL A 283 9.74 19.17 -8.76
N ARG A 284 8.97 19.02 -7.68
CA ARG A 284 8.80 20.03 -6.62
C ARG A 284 10.07 20.20 -5.77
N ASP A 285 10.62 19.08 -5.32
CA ASP A 285 11.66 19.00 -4.30
C ASP A 285 13.07 18.95 -4.95
N GLY A 286 13.14 18.70 -6.27
CA GLY A 286 14.35 18.64 -7.08
C GLY A 286 14.97 17.24 -7.15
N CYS A 287 14.91 16.50 -6.06
CA CYS A 287 15.22 15.08 -6.01
C CYS A 287 14.41 14.39 -4.90
N VAL A 288 14.14 13.10 -5.04
CA VAL A 288 13.39 12.29 -4.06
C VAL A 288 14.16 11.02 -3.77
N GLU A 289 14.34 10.71 -2.49
CA GLU A 289 14.88 9.42 -2.10
C GLU A 289 13.86 8.31 -2.38
N VAL A 290 14.33 7.24 -3.04
CA VAL A 290 13.51 6.07 -3.35
C VAL A 290 14.12 4.85 -2.66
N PRO A 291 13.34 4.09 -1.87
CA PRO A 291 13.81 2.84 -1.28
C PRO A 291 14.40 1.90 -2.34
N ASP A 292 15.44 1.15 -1.98
CA ASP A 292 16.14 0.23 -2.90
C ASP A 292 15.19 -0.70 -3.68
N GLU A 293 14.13 -1.17 -3.03
CA GLU A 293 13.10 -2.05 -3.60
C GLU A 293 12.16 -1.32 -4.58
N SER A 294 12.01 0.00 -4.43
CA SER A 294 11.25 0.88 -5.34
C SER A 294 12.09 1.44 -6.49
N ARG A 295 13.40 1.12 -6.54
CA ARG A 295 14.29 1.44 -7.68
C ARG A 295 14.03 0.56 -8.91
N GLN A 296 13.00 -0.30 -8.88
CA GLN A 296 12.54 -0.97 -10.09
C GLN A 296 12.15 0.07 -11.16
N PRO A 297 12.38 -0.20 -12.46
CA PRO A 297 12.15 0.78 -13.50
C PRO A 297 10.64 0.91 -13.76
N TYR A 298 9.97 1.70 -12.94
CA TYR A 298 8.74 2.38 -13.29
C TYR A 298 8.89 2.97 -14.70
N ASP A 299 8.04 2.54 -15.63
CA ASP A 299 8.22 2.76 -17.07
C ASP A 299 8.28 4.26 -17.42
N PHE A 300 7.52 5.11 -16.73
CA PHE A 300 7.53 6.56 -16.85
C PHE A 300 8.79 7.16 -16.22
N LEU A 301 9.09 6.82 -14.97
CA LEU A 301 10.26 7.37 -14.25
C LEU A 301 11.57 7.00 -14.94
N TRP A 302 11.71 5.76 -15.42
CA TRP A 302 12.90 5.29 -16.13
C TRP A 302 13.18 6.08 -17.42
N LYS A 303 12.15 6.66 -18.05
CA LYS A 303 12.28 7.47 -19.27
C LYS A 303 12.59 8.92 -19.00
N TYR A 304 12.10 9.47 -17.90
CA TYR A 304 12.07 10.90 -17.63
C TYR A 304 12.92 11.34 -16.44
N CYS A 305 13.40 10.41 -15.62
CA CYS A 305 14.20 10.68 -14.43
C CYS A 305 15.59 10.05 -14.52
N VAL A 306 16.46 10.51 -13.62
CA VAL A 306 17.79 9.97 -13.36
C VAL A 306 17.96 9.69 -11.88
N LEU A 307 18.97 8.89 -11.54
CA LEU A 307 19.51 8.86 -10.18
C LEU A 307 20.70 9.81 -10.12
N ASP A 308 20.72 10.72 -9.16
CA ASP A 308 21.87 11.57 -8.87
C ASP A 308 23.01 10.78 -8.19
N SER A 309 24.15 11.41 -7.92
CA SER A 309 25.28 10.78 -7.22
C SER A 309 24.95 10.26 -5.81
N ALA A 310 23.86 10.73 -5.19
CA ALA A 310 23.37 10.25 -3.91
C ALA A 310 22.32 9.13 -4.05
N GLY A 311 22.01 8.68 -5.27
CA GLY A 311 21.01 7.64 -5.53
C GLY A 311 19.56 8.13 -5.39
N CYS A 312 19.33 9.44 -5.40
CA CYS A 312 18.00 10.05 -5.35
C CYS A 312 17.47 10.24 -6.77
N LEU A 313 16.16 10.06 -6.95
CA LEU A 313 15.47 10.27 -8.21
C LEU A 313 15.34 11.77 -8.50
N ALA A 314 15.85 12.23 -9.63
CA ALA A 314 15.78 13.62 -10.06
C ALA A 314 15.24 13.74 -11.50
N VAL A 315 14.66 14.90 -11.82
CA VAL A 315 14.05 15.20 -13.12
C VAL A 315 14.90 16.24 -13.87
N PRO A 316 15.37 15.95 -15.09
CA PRO A 316 16.08 16.94 -15.90
C PRO A 316 15.25 18.20 -16.17
N GLU A 317 15.92 19.35 -16.29
CA GLU A 317 15.27 20.66 -16.39
C GLU A 317 14.28 20.73 -17.57
N ASN A 318 14.68 20.28 -18.77
CA ASN A 318 13.81 20.32 -19.93
C ASN A 318 12.60 19.38 -19.85
N VAL A 319 12.71 18.29 -19.08
CA VAL A 319 11.60 17.39 -18.78
C VAL A 319 10.61 18.08 -17.86
N ARG A 320 11.09 18.71 -16.78
CA ARG A 320 10.26 19.49 -15.86
C ARG A 320 9.47 20.57 -16.62
N MET A 321 10.14 21.35 -17.46
CA MET A 321 9.49 22.40 -18.26
C MET A 321 8.41 21.84 -19.20
N ALA A 322 8.63 20.67 -19.81
CA ALA A 322 7.63 20.01 -20.65
C ALA A 322 6.45 19.50 -19.82
N TYR A 323 6.73 18.91 -18.66
CA TYR A 323 5.74 18.40 -17.73
C TYR A 323 4.81 19.49 -17.20
N GLU A 324 5.35 20.62 -16.74
CA GLU A 324 4.57 21.72 -16.16
C GLU A 324 3.54 22.29 -17.14
N LYS A 325 3.83 22.29 -18.45
CA LYS A 325 2.87 22.68 -19.50
C LYS A 325 1.69 21.71 -19.65
N LEU A 326 1.91 20.44 -19.31
CA LEU A 326 0.90 19.38 -19.36
C LEU A 326 0.16 19.21 -18.03
N ASN A 327 0.68 19.78 -16.95
CA ASN A 327 0.18 19.61 -15.60
C ASN A 327 -1.00 20.56 -15.29
N ASP A 328 -2.00 20.57 -16.16
CA ASP A 328 -3.23 21.35 -15.96
C ASP A 328 -4.36 20.50 -15.35
N SER A 329 -5.32 21.18 -14.73
CA SER A 329 -6.45 20.53 -14.06
C SER A 329 -7.32 19.65 -14.97
N GLY A 330 -7.43 19.97 -16.26
CA GLY A 330 -8.20 19.19 -17.23
C GLY A 330 -7.51 17.87 -17.54
N ARG A 331 -6.23 17.94 -17.91
CA ARG A 331 -5.39 16.76 -18.16
C ARG A 331 -5.26 15.88 -16.91
N ARG A 332 -5.14 16.46 -15.71
CA ARG A 332 -5.14 15.72 -14.43
C ARG A 332 -6.43 14.91 -14.22
N ARG A 333 -7.60 15.46 -14.54
CA ARG A 333 -8.86 14.71 -14.47
C ARG A 333 -8.87 13.54 -15.45
N THR A 334 -8.39 13.75 -16.68
CA THR A 334 -8.26 12.66 -17.67
C THR A 334 -7.32 11.55 -17.18
N LEU A 335 -6.20 11.88 -16.51
CA LEU A 335 -5.32 10.88 -15.91
C LEU A 335 -6.03 10.08 -14.81
N GLN A 336 -6.71 10.77 -13.89
CA GLN A 336 -7.46 10.13 -12.80
C GLN A 336 -8.52 9.18 -13.33
N GLU A 337 -9.25 9.59 -14.37
CA GLU A 337 -10.27 8.75 -15.01
C GLU A 337 -9.63 7.55 -15.72
N ALA A 338 -8.53 7.74 -16.45
CA ALA A 338 -7.80 6.67 -17.12
C ALA A 338 -7.29 5.63 -16.12
N TRP A 339 -6.70 6.08 -15.00
CA TRP A 339 -6.24 5.20 -13.93
C TRP A 339 -7.39 4.47 -13.26
N LYS A 340 -8.52 5.14 -12.98
CA LYS A 340 -9.72 4.49 -12.43
C LYS A 340 -10.24 3.41 -13.37
N ILE A 341 -10.33 3.68 -14.67
CA ILE A 341 -10.72 2.69 -15.69
C ILE A 341 -9.74 1.51 -15.70
N ARG A 342 -8.43 1.77 -15.72
CA ARG A 342 -7.40 0.71 -15.72
C ARG A 342 -7.50 -0.17 -14.48
N THR A 343 -7.57 0.43 -13.29
CA THR A 343 -7.73 -0.27 -12.01
C THR A 343 -9.04 -1.06 -11.97
N PHE A 344 -10.13 -0.52 -12.53
CA PHE A 344 -11.40 -1.25 -12.64
C PHE A 344 -11.28 -2.49 -13.54
N CYS A 345 -10.70 -2.35 -14.72
CA CYS A 345 -10.42 -3.48 -15.61
C CYS A 345 -9.54 -4.55 -14.92
N GLN A 346 -8.47 -4.12 -14.24
CA GLN A 346 -7.58 -5.01 -13.48
C GLN A 346 -8.35 -5.74 -12.35
N GLY A 347 -9.23 -5.05 -11.63
CA GLY A 347 -10.06 -5.65 -10.60
C GLY A 347 -11.05 -6.68 -11.16
N ALA A 348 -11.63 -6.39 -12.32
CA ALA A 348 -12.53 -7.32 -13.00
C ALA A 348 -11.80 -8.59 -13.47
N VAL A 349 -10.62 -8.46 -14.07
CA VAL A 349 -9.77 -9.61 -14.44
C VAL A 349 -9.28 -10.35 -13.19
N TYR A 350 -8.94 -9.65 -12.11
CA TYR A 350 -8.54 -10.30 -10.88
C TYR A 350 -9.64 -11.21 -10.31
N LEU A 351 -10.87 -10.68 -10.18
CA LEU A 351 -12.02 -11.39 -9.61
C LEU A 351 -12.57 -12.46 -10.55
N TYR A 352 -12.65 -12.17 -11.85
CA TYR A 352 -13.39 -12.99 -12.80
C TYR A 352 -12.50 -13.64 -13.86
N GLY A 353 -11.20 -13.41 -13.90
CA GLY A 353 -10.27 -13.98 -14.89
C GLY A 353 -10.47 -13.44 -16.31
N MET A 354 -11.71 -13.28 -16.76
CA MET A 354 -12.09 -12.68 -18.03
C MET A 354 -13.46 -12.01 -17.93
N ILE A 355 -13.66 -10.97 -18.73
CA ILE A 355 -14.93 -10.24 -18.83
C ILE A 355 -15.05 -9.58 -20.21
N SER A 356 -16.24 -9.65 -20.81
CA SER A 356 -16.48 -8.95 -22.08
C SER A 356 -16.55 -7.43 -21.88
N VAL A 357 -16.20 -6.66 -22.91
CA VAL A 357 -16.31 -5.18 -22.85
C VAL A 357 -17.75 -4.72 -22.59
N LYS A 358 -18.74 -5.50 -23.04
CA LYS A 358 -20.15 -5.22 -22.77
C LYS A 358 -20.46 -5.36 -21.28
N GLU A 359 -20.12 -6.49 -20.68
CA GLU A 359 -20.36 -6.74 -19.26
C GLU A 359 -19.56 -5.80 -18.37
N LEU A 360 -18.32 -5.48 -18.74
CA LEU A 360 -17.49 -4.51 -18.02
C LEU A 360 -18.16 -3.13 -17.93
N LYS A 361 -18.78 -2.69 -19.03
CA LYS A 361 -19.53 -1.44 -19.10
C LYS A 361 -20.80 -1.48 -18.26
N GLU A 362 -21.54 -2.59 -18.31
CA GLU A 362 -22.73 -2.81 -17.47
C GLU A 362 -22.38 -2.78 -15.99
N LEU A 363 -21.26 -3.42 -15.62
CA LEU A 363 -20.73 -3.44 -14.26
C LEU A 363 -20.31 -2.04 -13.79
N TRP A 364 -19.59 -1.27 -14.63
CA TRP A 364 -19.24 0.11 -14.32
C TRP A 364 -20.50 0.95 -14.07
N LYS A 365 -21.49 0.83 -14.95
CA LYS A 365 -22.76 1.57 -14.84
C LYS A 365 -23.52 1.22 -13.56
N GLN A 366 -23.41 -0.02 -13.09
CA GLN A 366 -24.02 -0.42 -11.82
C GLN A 366 -23.43 0.33 -10.61
N TYR A 367 -22.13 0.68 -10.66
CA TYR A 367 -21.46 1.41 -9.59
C TYR A 367 -21.57 2.94 -9.72
N GLU A 368 -21.35 3.49 -10.91
CA GLU A 368 -21.26 4.94 -11.12
C GLU A 368 -22.55 5.56 -11.66
N GLY A 369 -23.53 4.73 -12.07
CA GLY A 369 -24.79 5.16 -12.68
C GLY A 369 -24.65 5.64 -14.14
N ASN A 370 -23.47 6.10 -14.54
CA ASN A 370 -23.12 6.51 -15.90
C ASN A 370 -22.22 5.48 -16.61
N MET A 371 -21.97 5.70 -17.90
CA MET A 371 -20.99 4.91 -18.64
C MET A 371 -19.60 5.55 -18.51
N PRO A 372 -18.51 4.76 -18.54
CA PRO A 372 -17.18 5.35 -18.66
C PRO A 372 -17.06 6.05 -20.02
N ASP A 373 -16.15 7.02 -20.13
CA ASP A 373 -15.81 7.60 -21.43
C ASP A 373 -15.37 6.50 -22.41
N ASP A 374 -16.09 6.35 -23.54
CA ASP A 374 -15.89 5.24 -24.48
C ASP A 374 -14.55 5.35 -25.22
N LEU A 375 -14.08 6.57 -25.49
CA LEU A 375 -12.81 6.80 -26.16
C LEU A 375 -11.67 6.44 -25.21
N LEU A 376 -11.73 6.91 -23.96
CA LEU A 376 -10.73 6.64 -22.94
C LEU A 376 -10.69 5.16 -22.56
N LEU A 377 -11.86 4.52 -22.42
CA LEU A 377 -11.94 3.08 -22.21
C LEU A 377 -11.28 2.33 -23.37
N LYS A 378 -11.58 2.68 -24.62
CA LYS A 378 -10.92 2.08 -25.79
C LYS A 378 -9.41 2.28 -25.72
N GLU A 379 -8.93 3.48 -25.42
CA GLU A 379 -7.49 3.75 -25.29
C GLU A 379 -6.84 2.84 -24.25
N VAL A 380 -7.41 2.73 -23.04
CA VAL A 380 -6.91 1.85 -21.97
C VAL A 380 -6.92 0.39 -22.42
N LEU A 381 -8.01 -0.10 -23.02
CA LEU A 381 -8.10 -1.48 -23.48
C LEU A 381 -7.08 -1.83 -24.58
N GLN A 382 -6.80 -0.89 -25.49
CA GLN A 382 -5.79 -1.09 -26.55
C GLN A 382 -4.36 -1.20 -25.99
N GLU A 383 -4.10 -0.77 -24.75
CA GLU A 383 -2.80 -0.99 -24.10
C GLU A 383 -2.49 -2.49 -23.98
N TRP A 384 -3.50 -3.33 -23.76
CA TRP A 384 -3.37 -4.78 -23.58
C TRP A 384 -3.47 -5.61 -24.86
N LYS A 385 -3.71 -4.97 -26.01
CA LYS A 385 -3.87 -5.70 -27.28
C LYS A 385 -2.56 -6.30 -27.80
N ASP A 386 -1.46 -5.58 -27.59
CA ASP A 386 -0.12 -5.99 -28.06
C ASP A 386 0.87 -6.19 -26.89
N SER A 387 0.38 -6.24 -25.64
CA SER A 387 1.25 -6.40 -24.48
C SER A 387 1.54 -7.88 -24.20
N ARG A 388 2.80 -8.18 -23.87
CA ARG A 388 3.18 -9.46 -23.23
C ARG A 388 3.02 -9.37 -21.70
N GLY A 389 1.90 -8.80 -21.26
CA GLY A 389 1.58 -8.59 -19.86
C GLY A 389 0.54 -9.60 -19.38
N THR A 390 0.29 -9.60 -18.07
CA THR A 390 -0.63 -10.56 -17.42
C THR A 390 -2.10 -10.39 -17.84
N ILE A 391 -2.46 -9.27 -18.48
CA ILE A 391 -3.80 -9.01 -19.01
C ILE A 391 -3.69 -8.86 -20.53
N LEU A 392 -4.59 -9.53 -21.23
CA LEU A 392 -4.73 -9.54 -22.68
C LEU A 392 -6.07 -8.94 -23.12
N PHE A 393 -6.10 -8.33 -24.30
CA PHE A 393 -7.33 -7.83 -24.91
C PHE A 393 -7.47 -8.33 -26.37
N ASP A 394 -8.47 -9.15 -26.64
CA ASP A 394 -8.70 -9.74 -27.98
C ASP A 394 -9.58 -8.89 -28.91
N GLY A 395 -9.97 -7.68 -28.47
CA GLY A 395 -10.88 -6.79 -29.17
C GLY A 395 -12.33 -6.87 -28.69
N LYS A 396 -12.73 -7.93 -27.97
CA LYS A 396 -14.09 -8.14 -27.45
C LYS A 396 -14.12 -8.29 -25.94
N GLN A 397 -13.08 -8.86 -25.35
CA GLN A 397 -13.00 -9.11 -23.91
C GLN A 397 -11.57 -8.91 -23.41
N ILE A 398 -11.45 -8.57 -22.12
CA ILE A 398 -10.18 -8.62 -21.41
C ILE A 398 -10.10 -9.91 -20.62
N MET A 399 -8.91 -10.47 -20.54
CA MET A 399 -8.67 -11.71 -19.80
C MET A 399 -7.25 -11.77 -19.26
N ASP A 400 -7.06 -12.60 -18.25
CA ASP A 400 -5.77 -12.97 -17.73
C ASP A 400 -5.02 -13.86 -18.76
N GLU A 401 -3.69 -13.78 -18.80
CA GLU A 401 -2.84 -14.50 -19.77
C GLU A 401 -3.03 -16.03 -19.69
N TRP A 402 -3.34 -16.57 -18.51
CA TRP A 402 -3.63 -17.99 -18.31
C TRP A 402 -4.89 -18.47 -19.03
N LEU A 403 -5.70 -17.55 -19.57
CA LEU A 403 -6.93 -17.81 -20.31
C LEU A 403 -6.81 -17.41 -21.79
N GLU A 404 -5.59 -17.23 -22.31
CA GLU A 404 -5.38 -16.96 -23.74
C GLU A 404 -5.93 -18.09 -24.61
N GLU A 405 -5.72 -19.34 -24.17
CA GLU A 405 -6.19 -20.53 -24.88
C GLU A 405 -7.71 -20.67 -24.82
N THR A 406 -8.30 -21.03 -25.96
CA THR A 406 -9.77 -21.09 -26.11
C THR A 406 -10.38 -22.21 -25.25
N GLU A 407 -9.66 -23.32 -25.06
CA GLU A 407 -10.14 -24.45 -24.26
C GLU A 407 -10.25 -24.10 -22.78
N ASP A 408 -9.29 -23.35 -22.23
CA ASP A 408 -9.30 -22.92 -20.83
C ASP A 408 -10.46 -21.95 -20.54
N ARG A 409 -10.74 -21.04 -21.48
CA ARG A 409 -11.90 -20.14 -21.41
C ARG A 409 -13.22 -20.91 -21.39
N GLN A 410 -13.41 -21.82 -22.34
CA GLN A 410 -14.62 -22.63 -22.43
C GLN A 410 -14.82 -23.51 -21.20
N LYS A 411 -13.74 -24.07 -20.66
CA LYS A 411 -13.76 -24.84 -19.41
C LYS A 411 -14.22 -23.97 -18.24
N LEU A 412 -13.63 -22.79 -18.07
CA LEU A 412 -13.97 -21.86 -17.00
C LEU A 412 -15.43 -21.37 -17.10
N GLU A 413 -15.92 -21.06 -18.31
CA GLU A 413 -17.34 -20.70 -18.54
C GLU A 413 -18.28 -21.81 -18.11
N LYS A 414 -17.98 -23.05 -18.50
CA LYS A 414 -18.79 -24.24 -18.14
C LYS A 414 -18.80 -24.49 -16.63
N GLU A 415 -17.68 -24.26 -15.95
CA GLU A 415 -17.58 -24.40 -14.49
C GLU A 415 -18.41 -23.33 -13.75
N ARG A 416 -18.54 -22.13 -14.33
CA ARG A 416 -19.33 -21.02 -13.79
C ARG A 416 -20.81 -21.08 -14.11
N GLU A 417 -21.23 -21.98 -14.98
CA GLU A 417 -22.62 -22.09 -15.38
C GLU A 417 -23.54 -22.31 -14.16
N GLY A 418 -24.50 -21.39 -13.98
CA GLY A 418 -25.42 -21.39 -12.85
C GLY A 418 -24.90 -20.73 -11.55
N ILE A 419 -23.71 -20.13 -11.58
CA ILE A 419 -23.13 -19.36 -10.46
C ILE A 419 -23.26 -17.86 -10.74
N GLU A 420 -23.88 -17.13 -9.82
CA GLU A 420 -23.97 -15.66 -9.90
C GLU A 420 -22.58 -15.02 -9.89
N ARG A 421 -22.47 -13.77 -10.36
CA ARG A 421 -21.23 -13.01 -10.26
C ARG A 421 -21.12 -12.39 -8.88
N TYR A 422 -19.98 -12.57 -8.21
CA TYR A 422 -19.69 -11.82 -6.98
C TYR A 422 -19.58 -10.34 -7.32
N LEU A 423 -20.27 -9.50 -6.56
CA LEU A 423 -20.21 -8.05 -6.72
C LEU A 423 -19.76 -7.44 -5.39
N PRO A 424 -18.57 -6.81 -5.33
CA PRO A 424 -18.18 -5.93 -4.24
C PRO A 424 -19.28 -4.91 -3.90
N GLU A 425 -19.42 -4.54 -2.64
CA GLU A 425 -20.53 -3.68 -2.17
C GLU A 425 -20.44 -2.25 -2.70
N SER A 426 -19.24 -1.80 -3.07
CA SER A 426 -18.97 -0.44 -3.54
C SER A 426 -17.87 -0.41 -4.61
N MET A 427 -17.82 0.68 -5.37
CA MET A 427 -16.74 0.93 -6.34
C MET A 427 -15.37 0.94 -5.66
N ASP A 428 -15.25 1.55 -4.48
CA ASP A 428 -13.98 1.60 -3.75
C ASP A 428 -13.50 0.21 -3.33
N GLU A 429 -14.42 -0.67 -2.89
CA GLU A 429 -14.07 -2.07 -2.63
C GLU A 429 -13.66 -2.78 -3.91
N PHE A 430 -14.36 -2.54 -5.03
CA PHE A 430 -14.04 -3.12 -6.33
C PHE A 430 -12.63 -2.74 -6.78
N LEU A 431 -12.29 -1.45 -6.73
CA LEU A 431 -11.00 -0.93 -7.18
C LEU A 431 -9.82 -1.48 -6.37
N ARG A 432 -10.02 -1.91 -5.11
CA ARG A 432 -8.96 -2.57 -4.31
C ARG A 432 -8.45 -3.85 -4.95
N TYR A 433 -9.28 -4.58 -5.70
CA TYR A 433 -8.85 -5.79 -6.40
C TYR A 433 -7.96 -5.49 -7.63
N GLY A 434 -7.95 -4.24 -8.11
CA GLY A 434 -7.11 -3.82 -9.23
C GLY A 434 -5.75 -3.23 -8.85
N ARG A 435 -5.56 -2.83 -7.58
CA ARG A 435 -4.32 -2.21 -7.09
C ARG A 435 -3.26 -3.26 -6.71
N GLU A 436 -2.04 -2.84 -6.39
CA GLU A 436 -1.04 -3.73 -5.78
C GLU A 436 -1.50 -4.18 -4.37
N GLY A 437 -1.06 -5.35 -3.89
CA GLY A 437 -1.48 -5.90 -2.59
C GLY A 437 -2.89 -6.54 -2.54
N ARG A 438 -3.44 -6.88 -3.71
CA ARG A 438 -4.80 -7.39 -3.99
C ARG A 438 -5.37 -8.33 -2.91
N GLN A 439 -6.60 -8.02 -2.45
CA GLN A 439 -7.32 -8.70 -1.36
C GLN A 439 -6.41 -8.95 -0.15
N GLU A 440 -6.17 -7.90 0.62
CA GLU A 440 -5.31 -7.95 1.82
C GLU A 440 -5.76 -8.99 2.86
N PRO A 441 -4.84 -9.47 3.72
CA PRO A 441 -5.17 -10.33 4.84
C PRO A 441 -6.23 -9.71 5.77
N ASP A 442 -7.29 -10.45 5.99
CA ASP A 442 -8.38 -10.11 6.90
C ASP A 442 -8.29 -10.93 8.20
N ALA A 443 -9.26 -10.76 9.10
CA ALA A 443 -9.29 -11.51 10.36
C ALA A 443 -9.39 -13.04 10.15
N GLN A 444 -9.86 -13.49 8.98
CA GLN A 444 -10.06 -14.91 8.65
C GLN A 444 -8.79 -15.56 8.11
N THR A 445 -7.86 -14.78 7.57
CA THR A 445 -6.61 -15.25 6.95
C THR A 445 -5.35 -14.89 7.75
N GLU A 446 -5.47 -14.01 8.76
CA GLU A 446 -4.37 -13.57 9.64
C GLU A 446 -3.68 -14.75 10.36
N ARG A 447 -4.43 -15.80 10.73
CA ARG A 447 -3.87 -16.99 11.37
C ARG A 447 -3.00 -17.80 10.41
N ALA A 448 -3.45 -17.98 9.16
CA ALA A 448 -2.67 -18.64 8.12
C ALA A 448 -1.40 -17.86 7.80
N LEU A 449 -1.50 -16.53 7.62
CA LEU A 449 -0.32 -15.68 7.39
C LEU A 449 0.72 -15.81 8.51
N ARG A 450 0.30 -15.66 9.78
CA ARG A 450 1.19 -15.83 10.94
C ARG A 450 1.84 -17.21 11.00
N PHE A 451 1.09 -18.24 10.64
CA PHE A 451 1.61 -19.60 10.59
C PHE A 451 2.74 -19.71 9.56
N PHE A 452 2.54 -19.23 8.33
CA PHE A 452 3.57 -19.29 7.28
C PHE A 452 4.80 -18.47 7.66
N CYS A 453 4.63 -17.23 8.15
CA CYS A 453 5.74 -16.39 8.63
C CYS A 453 6.51 -17.06 9.78
N GLY A 454 5.83 -17.76 10.70
CA GLY A 454 6.46 -18.41 11.84
C GLY A 454 7.17 -19.73 11.53
N LYS A 455 6.90 -20.38 10.39
CA LYS A 455 7.47 -21.68 10.01
C LYS A 455 8.66 -21.57 9.06
N LEU A 456 8.84 -20.45 8.37
CA LEU A 456 9.93 -20.22 7.43
C LEU A 456 11.05 -19.44 8.13
N SER A 457 12.24 -20.04 8.19
CA SER A 457 13.41 -19.46 8.88
C SER A 457 14.62 -19.29 7.96
N SER A 458 14.47 -19.48 6.64
CA SER A 458 15.59 -19.46 5.70
C SER A 458 15.18 -18.91 4.33
N GLY A 459 15.54 -17.65 4.03
CA GLY A 459 15.55 -17.06 2.68
C GLY A 459 14.25 -17.05 1.87
N LYS A 460 13.10 -17.42 2.46
CA LYS A 460 11.78 -17.44 1.83
C LYS A 460 10.81 -16.74 2.77
N ASP A 461 10.09 -15.72 2.29
CA ASP A 461 9.15 -14.96 3.09
C ASP A 461 7.81 -15.71 3.23
N GLY A 462 7.31 -15.84 4.46
CA GLY A 462 5.99 -16.44 4.72
C GLY A 462 4.84 -15.61 4.15
N THR A 463 5.06 -14.32 3.95
CA THR A 463 4.12 -13.40 3.29
C THR A 463 4.00 -13.74 1.81
N GLU A 464 5.13 -13.87 1.09
CA GLU A 464 5.17 -14.30 -0.32
C GLU A 464 4.44 -15.63 -0.49
N LEU A 465 4.74 -16.62 0.36
CA LEU A 465 4.09 -17.93 0.29
C LEU A 465 2.58 -17.86 0.48
N PHE A 466 2.10 -16.99 1.37
CA PHE A 466 0.67 -16.77 1.56
C PHE A 466 0.02 -16.24 0.28
N TYR A 467 0.63 -15.25 -0.37
CA TYR A 467 0.12 -14.70 -1.63
C TYR A 467 0.22 -15.69 -2.80
N ASP A 468 1.28 -16.52 -2.86
CA ASP A 468 1.41 -17.60 -3.85
C ASP A 468 0.28 -18.63 -3.74
N ILE A 469 -0.03 -19.07 -2.52
CA ILE A 469 -1.16 -19.99 -2.28
C ILE A 469 -2.46 -19.38 -2.78
N ARG A 470 -2.69 -18.10 -2.47
CA ARG A 470 -3.91 -17.40 -2.89
C ARG A 470 -3.99 -17.28 -4.40
N GLU A 471 -2.89 -16.95 -5.05
CA GLU A 471 -2.85 -16.82 -6.50
C GLU A 471 -3.14 -18.16 -7.19
N GLN A 472 -2.56 -19.26 -6.69
CA GLN A 472 -2.89 -20.59 -7.20
C GLN A 472 -4.37 -20.96 -6.99
N VAL A 473 -4.94 -20.68 -5.81
CA VAL A 473 -6.36 -20.93 -5.55
C VAL A 473 -7.26 -20.05 -6.43
N ARG A 474 -6.86 -18.81 -6.68
CA ARG A 474 -7.60 -17.87 -7.52
C ARG A 474 -7.70 -18.40 -8.95
N ILE A 475 -6.57 -18.81 -9.52
CA ILE A 475 -6.41 -19.23 -10.92
C ILE A 475 -6.91 -20.65 -11.18
N GLN A 476 -6.59 -21.60 -10.31
CA GLN A 476 -6.85 -23.03 -10.51
C GLN A 476 -8.07 -23.54 -9.73
N GLY A 477 -8.60 -22.71 -8.83
CA GLY A 477 -9.70 -23.07 -7.95
C GLY A 477 -9.25 -23.92 -6.76
N ALA A 478 -10.14 -24.05 -5.79
CA ALA A 478 -9.95 -24.92 -4.63
C ALA A 478 -10.50 -26.34 -4.87
N SER A 479 -10.71 -26.73 -6.13
CA SER A 479 -11.29 -28.01 -6.54
C SER A 479 -10.34 -29.21 -6.33
N GLY A 480 -9.06 -28.95 -6.06
CA GLY A 480 -8.02 -29.95 -5.86
C GLY A 480 -7.75 -30.33 -4.42
N ASN A 481 -7.38 -31.59 -4.22
CA ASN A 481 -6.72 -32.11 -3.04
C ASN A 481 -5.72 -31.10 -2.46
N MET A 482 -5.94 -30.56 -1.25
CA MET A 482 -5.06 -29.56 -0.63
C MET A 482 -3.60 -30.07 -0.52
N THR A 483 -3.41 -31.39 -0.58
CA THR A 483 -2.09 -32.02 -0.62
C THR A 483 -1.35 -31.79 -1.93
N GLU A 484 -2.04 -31.67 -3.05
CA GLU A 484 -1.43 -31.32 -4.34
C GLU A 484 -1.03 -29.85 -4.35
N LEU A 485 -1.92 -28.95 -3.91
CA LEU A 485 -1.59 -27.54 -3.72
C LEU A 485 -0.39 -27.38 -2.77
N LEU A 486 -0.37 -28.06 -1.63
CA LEU A 486 0.78 -28.00 -0.72
C LEU A 486 2.09 -28.49 -1.37
N ARG A 487 2.00 -29.46 -2.30
CA ARG A 487 3.18 -30.03 -2.99
C ARG A 487 3.66 -29.21 -4.18
N SER A 488 2.82 -28.34 -4.76
CA SER A 488 3.24 -27.41 -5.80
C SER A 488 3.97 -26.19 -5.25
N LEU A 489 3.82 -25.91 -3.95
CA LEU A 489 4.49 -24.79 -3.31
C LEU A 489 6.01 -24.99 -3.28
N PRO A 490 6.80 -23.90 -3.38
CA PRO A 490 8.25 -23.95 -3.35
C PRO A 490 8.81 -24.20 -1.94
N VAL A 491 8.16 -25.03 -1.11
CA VAL A 491 8.57 -25.31 0.28
C VAL A 491 8.60 -26.81 0.56
N THR A 492 9.62 -27.24 1.30
CA THR A 492 9.73 -28.64 1.71
C THR A 492 8.97 -28.85 3.01
N VAL A 493 7.87 -29.59 2.94
CA VAL A 493 7.05 -29.92 4.10
C VAL A 493 7.26 -31.37 4.53
N PRO A 494 7.74 -31.63 5.77
CA PRO A 494 7.93 -33.00 6.25
C PRO A 494 6.61 -33.78 6.31
N ARG A 495 6.62 -35.03 5.81
CA ARG A 495 5.45 -35.91 5.84
C ARG A 495 5.00 -36.23 7.27
N GLY A 496 3.71 -36.51 7.43
CA GLY A 496 3.13 -36.94 8.71
C GLY A 496 2.48 -35.78 9.48
N LYS A 497 2.74 -35.68 10.79
CA LYS A 497 2.12 -34.64 11.65
C LYS A 497 2.43 -33.19 11.20
N PRO A 498 3.63 -32.85 10.69
CA PRO A 498 3.91 -31.50 10.19
C PRO A 498 3.13 -31.16 8.91
N GLU A 499 3.10 -32.04 7.91
CA GLU A 499 2.29 -31.89 6.68
C GLU A 499 0.83 -31.56 6.98
N TYR A 500 0.29 -32.15 8.04
CA TYR A 500 -1.07 -31.89 8.47
C TYR A 500 -1.31 -30.45 8.95
N GLU A 501 -0.42 -29.91 9.75
CA GLU A 501 -0.53 -28.54 10.28
C GLU A 501 -0.55 -27.53 9.13
N TRP A 502 0.29 -27.76 8.11
CA TRP A 502 0.33 -26.99 6.87
C TRP A 502 -0.98 -27.07 6.09
N LEU A 503 -1.54 -28.28 5.91
CA LEU A 503 -2.80 -28.47 5.18
C LEU A 503 -3.97 -27.69 5.81
N VAL A 504 -3.98 -27.48 7.12
CA VAL A 504 -5.01 -26.69 7.80
C VAL A 504 -4.96 -25.24 7.32
N TYR A 505 -3.78 -24.63 7.29
CA TYR A 505 -3.64 -23.21 6.94
C TYR A 505 -3.67 -22.95 5.43
N VAL A 506 -3.18 -23.89 4.61
CA VAL A 506 -3.41 -23.86 3.15
C VAL A 506 -4.91 -23.88 2.86
N ARG A 507 -5.64 -24.76 3.52
CA ARG A 507 -7.10 -24.84 3.37
C ARG A 507 -7.81 -23.59 3.87
N GLU A 508 -7.43 -23.07 5.04
CA GLU A 508 -7.99 -21.82 5.59
C GLU A 508 -7.80 -20.66 4.60
N THR A 509 -6.62 -20.58 3.98
CA THR A 509 -6.33 -19.61 2.92
C THR A 509 -7.22 -19.83 1.70
N ALA A 510 -7.34 -21.08 1.24
CA ALA A 510 -8.15 -21.41 0.06
C ALA A 510 -9.64 -21.11 0.26
N GLU A 511 -10.19 -21.40 1.45
CA GLU A 511 -11.61 -21.16 1.77
C GLU A 511 -11.99 -19.67 1.76
N ASN A 512 -11.02 -18.78 2.02
CA ASN A 512 -11.22 -17.33 2.09
C ASN A 512 -10.65 -16.59 0.85
N THR A 513 -10.18 -17.30 -0.16
CA THR A 513 -9.68 -16.69 -1.39
C THR A 513 -10.78 -16.59 -2.43
N ARG A 514 -10.90 -15.41 -3.07
CA ARG A 514 -11.78 -15.24 -4.22
C ARG A 514 -11.18 -15.97 -5.41
N SER A 515 -12.01 -16.70 -6.15
CA SER A 515 -11.54 -17.55 -7.24
C SER A 515 -12.30 -17.30 -8.53
N TRP A 516 -11.61 -17.51 -9.65
CA TRP A 516 -12.22 -17.51 -10.95
C TRP A 516 -13.31 -18.58 -11.03
N HIS A 517 -13.08 -19.78 -10.54
CA HIS A 517 -14.00 -20.91 -10.66
C HIS A 517 -15.32 -20.68 -9.90
N THR A 518 -15.32 -19.77 -8.94
CA THR A 518 -16.47 -19.36 -8.13
C THR A 518 -17.04 -18.01 -8.56
N ASN A 519 -16.66 -17.52 -9.75
CA ASN A 519 -17.09 -16.24 -10.31
C ASN A 519 -16.85 -15.05 -9.35
N GLY A 520 -15.72 -15.07 -8.64
CA GLY A 520 -15.28 -14.04 -7.70
C GLY A 520 -15.71 -14.26 -6.24
N PHE A 521 -16.54 -15.26 -5.93
CA PHE A 521 -16.89 -15.58 -4.55
C PHE A 521 -15.76 -16.32 -3.84
N THR A 522 -15.70 -16.23 -2.51
CA THR A 522 -14.96 -17.22 -1.71
C THR A 522 -15.77 -18.51 -1.59
N LEU A 523 -15.12 -19.63 -1.24
CA LEU A 523 -15.84 -20.89 -1.01
C LEU A 523 -16.86 -20.79 0.14
N ARG A 524 -16.62 -19.91 1.11
CA ARG A 524 -17.55 -19.68 2.24
C ARG A 524 -18.82 -18.94 1.81
N GLU A 525 -18.72 -18.05 0.83
CA GLU A 525 -19.84 -17.27 0.31
C GLU A 525 -20.67 -18.10 -0.70
N LEU A 526 -20.01 -18.97 -1.48
CA LEU A 526 -20.57 -19.62 -2.66
C LEU A 526 -21.90 -20.34 -2.44
N GLY A 527 -22.10 -20.97 -1.27
CA GLY A 527 -23.25 -21.84 -1.01
C GLY A 527 -24.63 -21.17 -1.16
N LYS A 528 -24.71 -19.83 -1.10
CA LYS A 528 -25.96 -19.07 -1.28
C LYS A 528 -26.21 -18.61 -2.72
N HIS A 529 -25.23 -18.76 -3.61
CA HIS A 529 -25.18 -18.14 -4.94
C HIS A 529 -25.11 -19.15 -6.09
N VAL A 530 -25.44 -20.42 -5.81
CA VAL A 530 -25.52 -21.51 -6.79
C VAL A 530 -26.98 -21.87 -7.02
N SER A 531 -27.39 -21.94 -8.29
CA SER A 531 -28.72 -22.36 -8.70
C SER A 531 -28.76 -23.84 -9.14
N GLY A 532 -29.89 -24.53 -8.88
CA GLY A 532 -30.15 -25.91 -9.35
C GLY A 532 -29.68 -27.06 -8.44
N GLU A 533 -29.73 -28.29 -8.95
CA GLU A 533 -29.37 -29.54 -8.24
C GLU A 533 -27.86 -29.77 -8.07
N ARG A 534 -27.00 -28.85 -8.56
CA ARG A 534 -25.58 -28.78 -8.18
C ARG A 534 -25.48 -28.44 -6.70
N LYS A 535 -25.72 -29.45 -5.85
CA LYS A 535 -25.37 -29.40 -4.43
C LYS A 535 -23.91 -28.97 -4.35
N ALA A 536 -23.59 -28.12 -3.38
CA ALA A 536 -22.26 -27.61 -3.08
C ALA A 536 -21.11 -28.65 -3.06
N SER A 537 -21.42 -29.96 -3.15
CA SER A 537 -20.48 -31.06 -3.34
C SER A 537 -19.65 -31.03 -4.63
N GLU A 538 -20.10 -30.40 -5.72
CA GLU A 538 -19.27 -30.30 -6.95
C GLU A 538 -18.47 -28.99 -7.05
N ALA A 539 -18.98 -27.88 -6.49
CA ALA A 539 -18.32 -26.58 -6.50
C ALA A 539 -17.39 -26.34 -5.28
N GLY A 540 -17.41 -27.24 -4.30
CA GLY A 540 -16.58 -27.15 -3.10
C GLY A 540 -16.71 -28.40 -2.23
N ASN A 541 -15.93 -29.44 -2.50
CA ASN A 541 -15.84 -30.65 -1.65
C ASN A 541 -15.23 -30.41 -0.25
N LEU A 542 -15.15 -29.16 0.20
CA LEU A 542 -14.54 -28.75 1.46
C LEU A 542 -15.63 -28.50 2.52
N ARG A 543 -15.92 -29.50 3.36
CA ARG A 543 -16.76 -29.33 4.56
C ARG A 543 -16.08 -28.35 5.54
N ILE A 544 -16.58 -27.13 5.67
CA ILE A 544 -16.04 -26.05 6.53
C ILE A 544 -15.62 -26.61 7.90
N LEU A 545 -14.35 -26.41 8.28
CA LEU A 545 -13.88 -26.77 9.62
C LEU A 545 -14.31 -25.68 10.63
N PRO A 546 -14.84 -26.05 11.81
CA PRO A 546 -15.15 -25.08 12.86
C PRO A 546 -13.88 -24.31 13.28
N GLU A 547 -14.00 -22.99 13.41
CA GLU A 547 -12.89 -22.10 13.83
C GLU A 547 -12.22 -22.60 15.13
N GLY A 548 -10.89 -22.64 15.12
CA GLY A 548 -10.06 -22.77 16.33
C GLY A 548 -10.09 -24.10 17.08
N LYS A 549 -10.78 -25.15 16.59
CA LYS A 549 -10.80 -26.45 17.27
C LYS A 549 -9.65 -27.37 16.84
N LYS A 550 -9.04 -28.05 17.84
CA LYS A 550 -8.23 -29.25 17.58
C LYS A 550 -9.08 -30.24 16.78
N ILE A 551 -8.51 -30.80 15.72
CA ILE A 551 -9.21 -31.72 14.84
C ILE A 551 -9.09 -33.13 15.42
N TYR A 552 -10.23 -33.74 15.71
CA TYR A 552 -10.35 -35.03 16.33
C TYR A 552 -10.44 -36.16 15.29
N PRO A 553 -10.15 -37.43 15.67
CA PRO A 553 -10.16 -38.58 14.74
C PRO A 553 -11.40 -38.71 13.85
N ASN A 554 -12.56 -38.23 14.31
CA ASN A 554 -13.83 -38.34 13.59
C ASN A 554 -14.19 -37.11 12.73
N ASP A 555 -13.41 -36.03 12.82
CA ASP A 555 -13.68 -34.78 12.08
C ASP A 555 -13.34 -34.91 10.59
N PRO A 556 -13.88 -34.04 9.72
CA PRO A 556 -13.53 -34.00 8.29
C PRO A 556 -12.02 -33.79 8.09
N CYS A 557 -11.44 -34.53 7.14
CA CYS A 557 -10.00 -34.42 6.87
C CYS A 557 -9.64 -33.09 6.17
N PRO A 558 -8.64 -32.32 6.66
CA PRO A 558 -8.19 -31.05 6.05
C PRO A 558 -7.68 -31.16 4.61
N CYS A 559 -7.26 -32.34 4.17
CA CYS A 559 -6.80 -32.53 2.78
C CYS A 559 -7.92 -32.43 1.73
N GLY A 560 -9.19 -32.32 2.14
CA GLY A 560 -10.34 -32.25 1.23
C GLY A 560 -10.84 -33.60 0.70
N SER A 561 -10.32 -34.72 1.19
CA SER A 561 -10.69 -36.07 0.70
C SER A 561 -12.13 -36.53 0.97
N GLY A 562 -12.95 -35.71 1.67
CA GLY A 562 -14.30 -36.09 2.11
C GLY A 562 -14.37 -37.17 3.21
N ARG A 563 -13.25 -37.78 3.60
CA ARG A 563 -13.17 -38.82 4.65
C ARG A 563 -12.97 -38.24 6.04
N LYS A 564 -13.31 -39.01 7.09
CA LYS A 564 -12.92 -38.70 8.47
C LYS A 564 -11.40 -38.74 8.62
N TYR A 565 -10.83 -37.88 9.45
CA TYR A 565 -9.39 -37.76 9.65
C TYR A 565 -8.71 -39.12 9.91
N LYS A 566 -9.25 -39.94 10.83
CA LYS A 566 -8.74 -41.29 11.16
C LYS A 566 -8.76 -42.31 10.01
N HIS A 567 -9.50 -42.02 8.94
CA HIS A 567 -9.60 -42.89 7.76
C HIS A 567 -8.89 -42.30 6.52
N CYS A 568 -8.18 -41.18 6.69
CA CYS A 568 -7.39 -40.52 5.66
C CYS A 568 -6.00 -40.18 6.21
N CYS A 569 -5.66 -38.90 6.37
CA CYS A 569 -4.35 -38.46 6.84
C CYS A 569 -3.98 -39.01 8.23
N GLY A 570 -4.96 -39.33 9.07
CA GLY A 570 -4.77 -39.94 10.39
C GLY A 570 -4.45 -41.44 10.37
N ARG A 571 -4.51 -42.13 9.21
CA ARG A 571 -4.07 -43.55 9.09
C ARG A 571 -2.55 -43.71 9.05
N LYS A 572 -1.81 -42.63 8.80
CA LYS A 572 -0.33 -42.64 8.69
C LYS A 572 0.37 -42.11 9.96
N GLN A 573 -0.36 -41.98 11.07
CA GLN A 573 0.22 -41.62 12.37
C GLN A 573 0.90 -42.82 13.03
#